data_AF-A0A0G4PD32-F1
#
_entry.id   AF-A0A0G4PD32-F1
#
_cell.length_a   1.000
_cell.length_b   1.000
_cell.length_c   1.000
_cell.angle_alpha   90.00
_cell.angle_beta   90.00
_cell.angle_gamma   90.00
#
_symmetry.space_group_name_H-M   'P 1'
#
loop_
_entity.id
_entity.type
_entity.pdbx_description
1 polymer ?
#
loop_
_entity_poly.entity_id
_entity_poly.type
_entity_poly.pdbx_seq_one_letter_code
_entity_poly.pdbx_strand_id
1 'polypeptide(L)'
;MNEQAARGYRPLAPRTRLLGGSGDGGEGAGSPAGGSAPEEKRMRRASTACTECQKRRTRCTGPPHCTECSTHARECVFDEAADRRRKASAKRVQDQLDHFRSFVDDLVGLIRDGDGTTVQLIVSTIRSGATPGEIRDLLNSILEDENQSSSRNSGVRDSDVNLNLNITPNNQMGNYFNPPR
;
A
#
# COMPACT_ATOMS: atom_id res chain seq x y z
N MET A 1 38.84 -24.38 -13.37
CA MET A 1 37.73 -23.64 -14.00
C MET A 1 36.45 -24.41 -13.69
N ASN A 2 35.57 -23.87 -12.84
CA ASN A 2 34.32 -24.54 -12.47
C ASN A 2 33.16 -23.67 -12.97
N GLU A 3 32.58 -24.09 -14.10
CA GLU A 3 31.62 -23.30 -14.86
C GLU A 3 30.20 -23.67 -14.40
N GLN A 4 29.62 -22.83 -13.54
CA GLN A 4 28.23 -22.95 -13.15
C GLN A 4 27.33 -22.54 -14.32
N ALA A 5 26.74 -23.53 -14.98
CA ALA A 5 25.72 -23.33 -16.00
C ALA A 5 24.50 -22.57 -15.43
N ALA A 6 24.21 -21.41 -16.00
CA ALA A 6 23.07 -20.58 -15.66
C ALA A 6 21.75 -21.33 -15.92
N ARG A 7 20.87 -21.36 -14.92
CA ARG A 7 19.52 -21.92 -15.04
C ARG A 7 18.71 -21.04 -16.01
N GLY A 8 18.56 -21.50 -17.25
CA GLY A 8 17.79 -20.82 -18.29
C GLY A 8 16.32 -20.67 -17.92
N TYR A 9 15.75 -19.51 -18.25
CA TYR A 9 14.33 -19.23 -18.12
C TYR A 9 13.52 -20.16 -19.04
N ARG A 10 12.45 -20.78 -18.51
CA ARG A 10 11.49 -21.53 -19.34
C ARG A 10 10.54 -20.55 -20.03
N PRO A 11 10.38 -20.60 -21.36
CA PRO A 11 9.46 -19.73 -22.06
C PRO A 11 8.01 -20.01 -21.66
N LEU A 12 7.21 -18.95 -21.56
CA LEU A 12 5.76 -19.03 -21.32
C LEU A 12 5.12 -19.75 -22.51
N ALA A 13 4.51 -20.91 -22.28
CA ALA A 13 3.83 -21.66 -23.33
C ALA A 13 2.69 -20.80 -23.93
N PRO A 14 2.59 -20.70 -25.26
CA PRO A 14 1.47 -20.01 -25.89
C PRO A 14 0.17 -20.70 -25.51
N ARG A 15 -0.88 -19.91 -25.28
CA ARG A 15 -2.18 -20.37 -24.85
C ARG A 15 -2.80 -21.24 -25.95
N THR A 16 -2.68 -22.56 -25.84
CA THR A 16 -3.30 -23.52 -26.75
C THR A 16 -4.81 -23.37 -26.70
N ARG A 17 -5.39 -22.78 -27.75
CA ARG A 17 -6.81 -22.96 -28.05
C ARG A 17 -6.97 -24.36 -28.64
N LEU A 18 -7.28 -25.34 -27.79
CA LEU A 18 -7.68 -26.67 -28.25
C LEU A 18 -9.00 -26.54 -29.02
N LEU A 19 -8.95 -26.89 -30.30
CA LEU A 19 -10.09 -27.03 -31.20
C LEU A 19 -10.56 -28.49 -31.18
N GLY A 20 -11.87 -28.67 -30.97
CA GLY A 20 -12.64 -29.90 -31.15
C GLY A 20 -13.52 -30.21 -29.93
N GLY A 21 -14.85 -30.10 -29.96
CA GLY A 21 -15.80 -29.69 -31.00
C GLY A 21 -17.24 -29.88 -30.52
N SER A 22 -18.16 -29.00 -30.96
CA SER A 22 -19.57 -29.24 -31.39
C SER A 22 -20.23 -27.87 -31.64
N GLY A 23 -20.85 -27.72 -32.82
CA GLY A 23 -21.41 -26.47 -33.38
C GLY A 23 -22.50 -25.81 -32.52
N ASP A 24 -22.84 -24.55 -32.75
CA ASP A 24 -23.59 -24.08 -33.92
C ASP A 24 -23.26 -22.60 -34.26
N GLY A 25 -23.43 -22.21 -35.52
CA GLY A 25 -22.81 -21.06 -36.17
C GLY A 25 -23.33 -19.66 -35.81
N GLY A 26 -22.60 -18.64 -36.28
CA GLY A 26 -23.07 -17.25 -36.29
C GLY A 26 -21.95 -16.22 -36.49
N GLU A 27 -21.56 -15.98 -37.73
CA GLU A 27 -20.89 -14.74 -38.15
C GLU A 27 -21.95 -13.62 -38.23
N GLY A 28 -21.63 -12.44 -37.71
CA GLY A 28 -22.53 -11.29 -37.81
C GLY A 28 -21.94 -10.04 -37.19
N ALA A 29 -21.31 -9.21 -38.03
CA ALA A 29 -21.08 -7.81 -37.74
C ALA A 29 -22.42 -7.04 -37.72
N GLY A 30 -22.53 -6.03 -36.85
CA GLY A 30 -23.57 -4.99 -36.93
C GLY A 30 -24.47 -4.86 -35.69
N SER A 31 -24.39 -3.70 -35.01
CA SER A 31 -25.40 -3.18 -34.05
C SER A 31 -26.67 -2.68 -34.79
N PRO A 32 -27.72 -2.11 -34.15
CA PRO A 32 -28.27 -2.22 -32.78
C PRO A 32 -29.79 -2.57 -32.77
N ALA A 33 -30.35 -3.18 -31.72
CA ALA A 33 -31.76 -3.02 -31.31
C ALA A 33 -32.06 -3.84 -30.03
N GLY A 34 -32.96 -3.31 -29.19
CA GLY A 34 -33.21 -3.75 -27.83
C GLY A 34 -33.72 -5.19 -27.65
N GLY A 35 -33.30 -5.75 -26.52
CA GLY A 35 -33.80 -6.98 -25.94
C GLY A 35 -33.21 -7.12 -24.55
N SER A 36 -33.98 -6.76 -23.53
CA SER A 36 -33.61 -6.93 -22.12
C SER A 36 -33.59 -8.43 -21.77
N ALA A 37 -32.47 -9.08 -22.02
CA ALA A 37 -32.17 -10.40 -21.46
C ALA A 37 -31.74 -10.23 -19.99
N PRO A 38 -32.11 -11.15 -19.08
CA PRO A 38 -31.85 -11.00 -17.67
C PRO A 38 -30.34 -10.93 -17.46
N GLU A 39 -29.91 -9.98 -16.63
CA GLU A 39 -28.53 -9.79 -16.21
C GLU A 39 -27.99 -11.12 -15.66
N GLU A 40 -27.41 -11.95 -16.54
CA GLU A 40 -26.75 -13.18 -16.16
C GLU A 40 -25.56 -12.72 -15.32
N LYS A 41 -25.79 -12.75 -14.00
CA LYS A 41 -24.91 -12.32 -12.93
C LYS A 41 -23.58 -13.02 -13.16
N ARG A 42 -22.71 -12.40 -13.99
CA ARG A 42 -21.39 -12.93 -14.34
C ARG A 42 -20.74 -13.24 -13.02
N MET A 43 -20.62 -14.53 -12.72
CA MET A 43 -20.15 -15.04 -11.44
C MET A 43 -18.81 -14.38 -11.17
N ARG A 44 -18.81 -13.32 -10.35
CA ARG A 44 -17.60 -12.55 -10.06
C ARG A 44 -16.70 -13.52 -9.32
N ARG A 45 -15.61 -13.94 -9.98
CA ARG A 45 -14.63 -14.83 -9.37
C ARG A 45 -14.23 -14.22 -8.04
N ALA A 46 -14.40 -14.99 -6.97
CA ALA A 46 -14.05 -14.54 -5.63
C ALA A 46 -12.57 -14.11 -5.60
N SER A 47 -12.28 -12.91 -5.08
CA SER A 47 -10.90 -12.48 -4.85
C SER A 47 -10.21 -13.33 -3.78
N THR A 48 -11.02 -13.92 -2.89
CA THR A 48 -10.59 -14.73 -1.74
C THR A 48 -11.55 -15.92 -1.60
N ALA A 49 -11.01 -17.12 -1.40
CA ALA A 49 -11.82 -18.29 -1.07
C ALA A 49 -12.31 -18.22 0.39
N CYS A 50 -13.45 -18.83 0.72
CA CYS A 50 -13.89 -18.99 2.11
C CYS A 50 -12.91 -19.85 2.93
N THR A 51 -12.99 -19.77 4.25
CA THR A 51 -12.08 -20.47 5.20
C THR A 51 -12.03 -21.98 4.98
N GLU A 52 -13.18 -22.64 4.76
CA GLU A 52 -13.24 -24.09 4.52
C GLU A 52 -12.61 -24.50 3.17
N CYS A 53 -12.87 -23.76 2.08
CA CYS A 53 -12.24 -24.02 0.79
C CYS A 53 -10.72 -23.76 0.84
N GLN A 54 -10.28 -22.74 1.60
CA GLN A 54 -8.85 -22.50 1.83
C GLN A 54 -8.19 -23.68 2.55
N LYS A 55 -8.80 -24.16 3.64
CA LYS A 55 -8.30 -25.31 4.42
C LYS A 55 -8.20 -26.58 3.58
N ARG A 56 -9.18 -26.82 2.72
CA ARG A 56 -9.27 -28.04 1.87
C ARG A 56 -8.54 -27.91 0.53
N ARG A 57 -8.04 -26.72 0.19
CA ARG A 57 -7.42 -26.39 -1.10
C ARG A 57 -8.32 -26.72 -2.31
N THR A 58 -9.63 -26.51 -2.17
CA THR A 58 -10.62 -26.71 -3.24
C THR A 58 -11.04 -25.40 -3.88
N ARG A 59 -11.64 -25.47 -5.08
CA ARG A 59 -12.11 -24.28 -5.81
C ARG A 59 -13.30 -23.65 -5.09
N CYS A 60 -13.18 -22.39 -4.70
CA CYS A 60 -14.27 -21.61 -4.13
C CYS A 60 -14.98 -20.78 -5.22
N THR A 61 -16.31 -20.79 -5.24
CA THR A 61 -17.13 -20.03 -6.20
C THR A 61 -17.42 -18.60 -5.75
N GLY A 62 -17.37 -18.32 -4.44
CA GLY A 62 -17.50 -16.98 -3.89
C GLY A 62 -18.75 -16.75 -3.02
N PRO A 63 -18.96 -15.50 -2.57
CA PRO A 63 -20.04 -15.14 -1.65
C PRO A 63 -21.43 -15.09 -2.32
N PRO A 64 -22.54 -15.13 -1.56
CA PRO A 64 -22.61 -15.17 -0.09
C PRO A 64 -22.24 -16.53 0.51
N HIS A 65 -22.58 -17.63 -0.17
CA HIS A 65 -22.13 -18.98 0.18
C HIS A 65 -21.52 -19.64 -1.06
N CYS A 66 -20.40 -20.32 -0.84
CA CYS A 66 -19.73 -21.05 -1.89
C CYS A 66 -20.50 -22.34 -2.24
N THR A 67 -20.60 -22.69 -3.52
CA THR A 67 -21.28 -23.90 -4.01
C THR A 67 -20.76 -25.18 -3.33
N GLU A 68 -19.45 -25.31 -3.18
CA GLU A 68 -18.80 -26.44 -2.49
C GLU A 68 -19.29 -26.56 -1.03
N CYS A 69 -19.42 -25.43 -0.35
CA CYS A 69 -19.85 -25.34 1.03
C CYS A 69 -21.34 -25.63 1.16
N SER A 70 -22.13 -25.13 0.21
CA SER A 70 -23.58 -25.34 0.14
C SER A 70 -23.93 -26.80 -0.12
N THR A 71 -23.26 -27.46 -1.08
CA THR A 71 -23.48 -28.89 -1.39
C THR A 71 -23.11 -29.81 -0.23
N HIS A 72 -22.07 -29.47 0.52
CA HIS A 72 -21.60 -30.29 1.63
C HIS A 72 -22.16 -29.87 3.00
N ALA A 73 -23.12 -28.92 3.03
CA ALA A 73 -23.69 -28.37 4.26
C ALA A 73 -22.62 -27.96 5.30
N ARG A 74 -21.58 -27.28 4.84
CA ARG A 74 -20.47 -26.80 5.67
C ARG A 74 -20.61 -25.32 5.98
N GLU A 75 -20.03 -24.93 7.10
CA GLU A 75 -19.93 -23.52 7.47
C GLU A 75 -19.06 -22.76 6.46
N CYS A 76 -19.65 -21.76 5.80
CA CYS A 76 -19.02 -20.98 4.76
C CYS A 76 -18.78 -19.55 5.25
N VAL A 77 -17.56 -19.27 5.72
CA VAL A 77 -17.17 -17.95 6.23
C VAL A 77 -16.13 -17.33 5.29
N PHE A 78 -16.40 -16.11 4.86
CA PHE A 78 -15.43 -15.27 4.15
C PHE A 78 -14.80 -14.31 5.15
N ASP A 79 -13.51 -14.49 5.43
CA ASP A 79 -12.74 -13.54 6.22
C ASP A 79 -12.15 -12.49 5.28
N GLU A 80 -12.77 -11.31 5.25
CA GLU A 80 -12.28 -10.18 4.47
C GLU A 80 -10.95 -9.63 4.99
N ALA A 81 -10.66 -9.78 6.29
CA ALA A 81 -9.41 -9.33 6.91
C ALA A 81 -8.22 -10.25 6.58
N ALA A 82 -8.48 -11.51 6.24
CA ALA A 82 -7.47 -12.45 5.76
C ALA A 82 -6.93 -12.12 4.35
N ASP A 83 -7.59 -11.24 3.59
CA ASP A 83 -7.10 -10.77 2.29
C ASP A 83 -5.83 -9.90 2.47
N ARG A 84 -4.69 -10.58 2.53
CA ARG A 84 -3.36 -9.95 2.68
C ARG A 84 -3.07 -8.93 1.58
N ARG A 85 -3.67 -9.08 0.40
CA ARG A 85 -3.51 -8.11 -0.70
C ARG A 85 -4.15 -6.78 -0.34
N ARG A 86 -5.34 -6.79 0.27
CA ARG A 86 -5.99 -5.57 0.77
C ARG A 86 -5.15 -4.92 1.86
N LYS A 87 -4.66 -5.70 2.84
CA LYS A 87 -3.78 -5.21 3.91
C LYS A 87 -2.49 -4.58 3.36
N ALA A 88 -1.85 -5.20 2.38
CA ALA A 88 -0.65 -4.65 1.75
C ALA A 88 -0.93 -3.37 0.96
N SER A 89 -2.08 -3.26 0.31
CA SER A 89 -2.45 -2.05 -0.43
C SER A 89 -2.76 -0.90 0.51
N ALA A 90 -3.56 -1.15 1.56
CA ALA A 90 -3.85 -0.18 2.62
C ALA A 90 -2.57 0.28 3.33
N LYS A 91 -1.68 -0.66 3.68
CA LYS A 91 -0.39 -0.33 4.29
C LYS A 91 0.47 0.56 3.39
N ARG A 92 0.60 0.27 2.09
CA ARG A 92 1.37 1.13 1.17
C ARG A 92 0.84 2.55 1.09
N VAL A 93 -0.49 2.72 1.12
CA VAL A 93 -1.11 4.04 1.12
C VAL A 93 -0.85 4.75 2.44
N GLN A 94 -1.00 4.05 3.56
CA GLN A 94 -0.69 4.59 4.87
C GLN A 94 0.78 5.02 4.98
N ASP A 95 1.72 4.15 4.59
CA ASP A 95 3.14 4.46 4.57
C ASP A 95 3.40 5.72 3.72
N GLN A 96 2.80 5.85 2.53
CA GLN A 96 2.94 7.06 1.69
C GLN A 96 2.40 8.33 2.37
N LEU A 97 1.25 8.24 3.05
CA LEU A 97 0.68 9.37 3.77
C LEU A 97 1.57 9.79 4.93
N ASP A 98 2.14 8.84 5.65
CA ASP A 98 3.01 9.12 6.79
C ASP A 98 4.33 9.77 6.33
N HIS A 99 4.91 9.31 5.21
CA HIS A 99 6.08 9.97 4.60
C HIS A 99 5.77 11.38 4.10
N PHE A 100 4.58 11.62 3.55
CA PHE A 100 4.19 12.96 3.11
C PHE A 100 3.96 13.90 4.29
N ARG A 101 3.35 13.41 5.38
CA ARG A 101 3.16 14.17 6.61
C ARG A 101 4.50 14.56 7.22
N SER A 102 5.42 13.61 7.40
CA SER A 102 6.73 13.91 7.96
C SER A 102 7.47 14.96 7.13
N PHE A 103 7.43 14.85 5.79
CA PHE A 103 8.02 15.84 4.90
C PHE A 103 7.43 17.25 5.07
N VAL A 104 6.11 17.37 5.21
CA VAL A 104 5.46 18.67 5.43
C VAL A 104 5.82 19.22 6.81
N ASP A 105 5.85 18.38 7.83
CA ASP A 105 6.23 18.77 9.19
C ASP A 105 7.68 19.26 9.25
N ASP A 106 8.62 18.56 8.59
CA ASP A 106 10.02 18.96 8.48
C ASP A 106 10.16 20.31 7.75
N LEU A 107 9.45 20.49 6.65
CA LEU A 107 9.44 21.75 5.89
C LEU A 107 8.91 22.91 6.74
N VAL A 108 7.78 22.71 7.43
CA VAL A 108 7.18 23.73 8.30
C VAL A 108 8.08 24.02 9.50
N GLY A 109 8.72 23.02 10.08
CA GLY A 109 9.70 23.17 11.15
C GLY A 109 10.88 24.05 10.72
N LEU A 110 11.49 23.74 9.58
CA LEU A 110 12.60 24.54 9.04
C LEU A 110 12.19 25.98 8.68
N ILE A 111 10.96 26.21 8.25
CA ILE A 111 10.47 27.57 7.98
C ILE A 111 10.23 28.36 9.29
N ARG A 112 9.79 27.69 10.35
CA ARG A 112 9.48 28.33 11.65
C ARG A 112 10.72 28.60 12.47
N ASP A 113 11.62 27.63 12.53
CA ASP A 113 12.75 27.61 13.47
C ASP A 113 14.09 27.87 12.77
N GLY A 114 14.13 27.77 11.43
CA GLY A 114 15.35 27.98 10.65
C GLY A 114 15.78 29.45 10.60
N ASP A 115 17.07 29.66 10.39
CA ASP A 115 17.64 30.98 10.21
C ASP A 115 17.16 31.63 8.89
N GLY A 116 17.26 32.95 8.83
CA GLY A 116 16.77 33.71 7.67
C GLY A 116 17.41 33.30 6.34
N THR A 117 18.65 32.78 6.32
CA THR A 117 19.29 32.35 5.07
C THR A 117 18.77 30.99 4.62
N THR A 118 18.59 30.05 5.54
CA THR A 118 17.96 28.75 5.29
C THR A 118 16.54 28.91 4.79
N VAL A 119 15.73 29.76 5.43
CA VAL A 119 14.35 30.02 5.00
C VAL A 119 14.32 30.63 3.59
N GLN A 120 15.21 31.59 3.30
CA GLN A 120 15.30 32.18 1.95
C GLN A 120 15.72 31.16 0.90
N LEU A 121 16.64 30.24 1.22
CA LEU A 121 17.06 29.16 0.32
C LEU A 121 15.89 28.23 0.00
N ILE A 122 15.14 27.80 1.02
CA ILE A 122 13.95 26.95 0.86
C ILE A 122 12.91 27.66 -0.01
N VAL A 123 12.59 28.92 0.29
CA VAL A 123 11.60 29.71 -0.46
C VAL A 123 12.04 29.93 -1.91
N SER A 124 13.33 30.24 -2.14
CA SER A 124 13.90 30.40 -3.48
C SER A 124 13.77 29.12 -4.29
N THR A 125 14.07 27.97 -3.68
CA THR A 125 13.96 26.64 -4.30
C THR A 125 12.51 26.29 -4.65
N ILE A 126 11.55 26.62 -3.78
CA ILE A 126 10.12 26.42 -4.08
C ILE A 126 9.69 27.33 -5.25
N ARG A 127 10.11 28.60 -5.23
CA ARG A 127 9.73 29.59 -6.25
C ARG A 127 10.36 29.35 -7.61
N SER A 128 11.50 28.66 -7.69
CA SER A 128 12.11 28.24 -8.95
C SER A 128 11.35 27.08 -9.62
N GLY A 129 10.35 26.50 -8.95
CA GLY A 129 9.55 25.40 -9.48
C GLY A 129 10.20 24.03 -9.24
N ALA A 130 11.04 23.90 -8.21
CA ALA A 130 11.64 22.63 -7.84
C ALA A 130 10.57 21.56 -7.56
N THR A 131 10.89 20.33 -7.93
CA THR A 131 10.05 19.17 -7.64
C THR A 131 10.05 18.86 -6.14
N PRO A 132 9.01 18.19 -5.62
CA PRO A 132 8.98 17.76 -4.21
C PRO A 132 10.14 16.84 -3.81
N GLY A 133 10.75 16.14 -4.79
CA GLY A 133 11.97 15.35 -4.57
C GLY A 133 13.17 16.23 -4.26
N GLU A 134 13.45 17.21 -5.11
CA GLU A 134 14.57 18.15 -4.94
C GLU A 134 14.43 18.98 -3.66
N ILE A 135 13.20 19.42 -3.33
CA ILE A 135 12.93 20.12 -2.07
C ILE A 135 13.27 19.22 -0.89
N ARG A 136 12.85 17.95 -0.92
CA ARG A 136 13.12 17.00 0.17
C ARG A 136 14.62 16.68 0.32
N ASP A 137 15.34 16.54 -0.78
CA ASP A 137 16.78 16.32 -0.76
C ASP A 137 17.50 17.51 -0.10
N LEU A 138 17.08 18.74 -0.42
CA LEU A 138 17.56 19.96 0.24
C LEU A 138 17.26 19.97 1.74
N LEU A 139 16.01 19.67 2.16
CA LEU A 139 15.65 19.65 3.58
C LEU A 139 16.49 18.62 4.35
N ASN A 140 16.70 17.43 3.78
CA ASN A 140 17.53 16.40 4.41
C ASN A 140 18.97 16.88 4.61
N SER A 141 19.58 17.53 3.62
CA SER A 141 20.94 18.09 3.76
C SER A 141 21.02 19.13 4.88
N ILE A 142 20.03 20.02 4.99
CA ILE A 142 19.98 21.03 6.05
C ILE A 142 19.87 20.38 7.43
N LEU A 143 19.02 19.36 7.58
CA LEU A 143 18.86 18.63 8.84
C LEU A 143 20.11 17.83 9.24
N GLU A 144 20.84 17.29 8.26
CA GLU A 144 22.12 16.58 8.49
C GLU A 144 23.23 17.54 8.95
N ASP A 145 23.27 18.77 8.42
CA ASP A 145 24.26 19.78 8.77
C ASP A 145 24.04 20.34 10.20
N GLU A 146 22.80 20.55 10.61
CA GLU A 146 22.42 20.95 11.99
C GLU A 146 22.81 19.88 13.04
N ASN A 147 22.75 18.60 12.66
CA ASN A 147 23.15 17.52 13.55
C ASN A 147 24.68 17.44 13.73
N GLN A 148 25.45 17.74 12.67
CA GLN A 148 26.91 17.77 12.71
C GLN A 148 27.46 18.97 13.49
N SER A 149 26.80 20.13 13.44
CA SER A 149 27.18 21.32 14.23
C SER A 149 26.96 21.08 15.73
N SER A 150 25.85 20.43 16.08
CA SER A 150 25.52 20.02 17.46
C SER A 150 26.52 19.02 18.04
N SER A 151 27.00 18.06 17.24
CA SER A 151 27.97 17.06 17.71
C SER A 151 29.41 17.57 17.85
N ARG A 152 29.78 18.67 17.17
CA ARG A 152 31.12 19.29 17.27
C ARG A 152 31.24 20.28 18.43
N ASN A 153 30.11 20.76 18.96
CA ASN A 153 30.07 21.75 20.05
C ASN A 153 29.96 21.12 21.47
N SER A 154 29.99 19.79 21.58
CA SER A 154 29.97 19.06 22.86
C SER A 154 31.32 19.00 23.58
N GLY A 155 32.31 19.78 23.15
CA GLY A 155 33.59 19.93 23.85
C GLY A 155 33.55 21.11 24.82
N VAL A 156 33.55 20.82 26.12
CA VAL A 156 33.71 21.73 27.28
C VAL A 156 32.41 22.26 27.89
N ARG A 157 31.84 21.46 28.81
CA ARG A 157 31.62 21.86 30.22
C ARG A 157 31.18 20.67 31.08
N ASP A 158 32.03 20.37 32.04
CA ASP A 158 31.83 19.52 33.21
C ASP A 158 30.67 20.07 34.06
N SER A 159 29.67 19.23 34.39
CA SER A 159 28.86 19.24 35.63
C SER A 159 27.61 18.36 35.47
N ASP A 160 27.45 17.45 36.42
CA ASP A 160 26.35 16.51 36.58
C ASP A 160 24.94 17.14 36.48
N VAL A 161 24.09 16.61 35.59
CA VAL A 161 22.63 16.62 35.80
C VAL A 161 22.04 15.29 35.35
N ASN A 162 21.78 14.41 36.31
CA ASN A 162 20.96 13.22 36.13
C ASN A 162 19.48 13.64 36.05
N LEU A 163 18.96 13.77 34.83
CA LEU A 163 17.52 13.90 34.57
C LEU A 163 16.96 12.53 34.19
N ASN A 164 16.58 11.78 35.22
CA ASN A 164 15.76 10.58 35.08
C ASN A 164 14.33 11.00 34.68
N LEU A 165 14.05 11.09 33.38
CA LEU A 165 12.67 11.27 32.88
C LEU A 165 12.00 9.89 32.71
N ASN A 166 11.20 9.53 33.72
CA ASN A 166 10.25 8.43 33.62
C ASN A 166 9.17 8.75 32.58
N ILE A 167 9.29 8.19 31.38
CA ILE A 167 8.24 8.25 30.36
C ILE A 167 7.15 7.25 30.75
N THR A 168 6.04 7.76 31.28
CA THR A 168 4.77 7.02 31.30
C THR A 168 4.14 7.09 29.90
N PRO A 169 3.70 5.98 29.30
CA PRO A 169 2.95 6.05 28.06
C PRO A 169 1.56 6.61 28.37
N ASN A 170 1.36 7.89 28.04
CA ASN A 170 0.05 8.53 28.13
C ASN A 170 -0.87 7.92 27.07
N ASN A 171 -1.70 6.99 27.52
CA ASN A 171 -2.69 6.29 26.72
C ASN A 171 -3.95 7.16 26.66
N GLN A 172 -3.94 8.16 25.76
CA GLN A 172 -5.09 9.04 25.53
C GLN A 172 -5.25 9.36 24.04
N MET A 173 -5.42 8.33 23.21
CA MET A 173 -6.12 8.49 21.93
C MET A 173 -7.62 8.38 22.19
N GLY A 174 -8.25 9.54 22.33
CA GLY A 174 -9.69 9.69 22.44
C GLY A 174 -10.41 9.19 21.19
N ASN A 175 -11.46 8.42 21.45
CA ASN A 175 -12.51 8.00 20.53
C ASN A 175 -13.03 9.16 19.66
N TYR A 176 -12.84 9.06 18.35
CA TYR A 176 -13.67 9.74 17.35
C TYR A 176 -14.01 8.76 16.23
N PHE A 177 -14.94 7.85 16.51
CA PHE A 177 -15.69 7.16 15.46
C PHE A 177 -17.10 6.88 15.97
N ASN A 178 -18.01 7.82 15.77
CA ASN A 178 -19.44 7.58 15.94
C ASN A 178 -20.20 8.28 14.80
N PRO A 179 -20.63 7.56 13.76
CA PRO A 179 -21.48 8.11 12.71
C PRO A 179 -22.97 8.13 13.16
N PRO A 180 -23.73 9.19 12.85
CA PRO A 180 -25.15 9.26 13.19
C PRO A 180 -26.01 8.32 12.32
N ARG A 181 -27.08 7.81 12.93
CA ARG A 181 -28.21 7.14 12.27
C ARG A 181 -29.19 8.15 11.71
#